data_AF-H6NHN8-F1
#
_entry.id   AF-H6NHN8-F1
#
_cell.length_a   1.000
_cell.length_b   1.000
_cell.length_c   1.000
_cell.angle_alpha   90.00
_cell.angle_beta   90.00
_cell.angle_gamma   90.00
#
_symmetry.space_group_name_H-M   'P 1'
#
loop_
_entity.id
_entity.type
_entity.pdbx_description
1 polymer ?
#
loop_
_entity_poly.entity_id
_entity_poly.type
_entity_poly.pdbx_seq_one_letter_code
_entity_poly.pdbx_strand_id
1 'polypeptide(L)'
;MLRYWKLIVLLPLIVLVIGSYYATASGSRPEYVLKVLQGDASEAAPIVLQAHDGGYALKLSDKGSQFGSFWEYLFDDPDYELQRMIQEHRSFMRGVTDLRGVVYDGNKLVYAAIKSEAVEAQVKNQFRFSVMIMDEKSNKKISFEILIPNEAGYTDLNLHDIQIYGQSVNLFTSNSLPSWNGLRKVEMHRYVVDLSQEKLMKDQVILASDHQEKTDISVSHLNQIDTTLPKQCVVFEKGHWTIDSTTGNRILQFRELFVFDSLTDKLEQVTAEPVVELLNSKEEQGMSYNSDEIFLTSWADPKSPRVMRYQIHEKKVTHDHRISLAELPLPISAFNYGMIKNNRMYMLMNGQMLTKDAPGVVIADLDSGRVVYEGVVSRTDGVMPDRFNVSQLMVHR
;
A
#
# COMPACT_ATOMS: atom_id res chain seq x y z
N MET A 1 16.85 50.18 35.50
CA MET A 1 16.77 48.96 34.67
C MET A 1 17.49 47.77 35.30
N LEU A 2 17.09 47.34 36.51
CA LEU A 2 17.73 46.22 37.24
C LEU A 2 16.70 45.25 37.88
N ARG A 3 15.40 45.39 37.57
CA ARG A 3 14.36 44.53 38.18
C ARG A 3 14.20 43.16 37.52
N TYR A 4 14.64 43.00 36.27
CA TYR A 4 14.46 41.77 35.49
C TYR A 4 15.76 41.08 35.08
N TRP A 5 16.92 41.56 35.53
CA TRP A 5 18.22 41.00 35.12
C TRP A 5 18.38 39.53 35.52
N LYS A 6 17.81 39.15 36.68
CA LYS A 6 17.78 37.76 37.13
C LYS A 6 16.99 36.86 36.18
N LEU A 7 15.87 37.33 35.64
CA LEU A 7 15.07 36.57 34.65
C LEU A 7 15.77 36.49 33.29
N ILE A 8 16.44 37.56 32.88
CA ILE A 8 17.24 37.61 31.64
C ILE A 8 18.42 36.64 31.69
N VAL A 9 19.04 36.44 32.85
CA VAL A 9 20.14 35.46 33.04
C VAL A 9 19.62 34.04 33.27
N LEU A 10 18.46 33.89 33.92
CA LEU A 10 17.87 32.57 34.18
C LEU A 10 17.41 31.87 32.90
N LEU A 11 16.87 32.62 31.93
CA LEU A 11 16.38 32.09 30.64
C LEU A 11 17.47 31.32 29.85
N PRO A 12 18.64 31.90 29.53
CA PRO A 12 19.70 31.18 28.84
C PRO A 12 20.28 30.05 29.68
N LEU A 13 20.29 30.17 31.02
CA LEU A 13 20.73 29.09 31.90
C LEU A 13 19.78 27.88 31.83
N ILE A 14 18.46 28.10 31.84
CA ILE A 14 17.47 27.05 31.66
C ILE A 14 17.63 26.39 30.29
N VAL A 15 17.79 27.18 29.23
CA VAL A 15 18.02 26.66 27.87
C VAL A 15 19.32 25.85 27.80
N LEU A 16 20.39 26.28 28.47
CA LEU A 16 21.66 25.55 28.54
C LEU A 16 21.53 24.25 29.33
N VAL A 17 20.88 24.26 30.50
CA VAL A 17 20.70 23.06 31.33
C VAL A 17 19.84 22.05 30.59
N ILE A 18 18.69 22.48 30.06
CA ILE A 18 17.80 21.62 29.26
C ILE A 18 18.54 21.14 28.00
N GLY A 19 19.20 22.04 27.27
CA GLY A 19 19.95 21.72 26.05
C GLY A 19 21.08 20.72 26.31
N SER A 20 21.86 20.93 27.37
CA SER A 20 22.94 20.01 27.78
C SER A 20 22.41 18.67 28.26
N TYR A 21 21.29 18.65 28.97
CA TYR A 21 20.64 17.41 29.39
C TYR A 21 20.19 16.61 28.18
N TYR A 22 19.52 17.22 27.20
CA TYR A 22 19.11 16.52 25.99
C TYR A 22 20.28 16.15 25.07
N ALA A 23 21.34 16.95 25.01
CA ALA A 23 22.56 16.64 24.25
C ALA A 23 23.40 15.50 24.86
N THR A 24 23.31 15.30 26.17
CA THR A 24 24.01 14.20 26.88
C THR A 24 23.14 12.97 27.07
N ALA A 25 21.82 13.13 27.21
CA ALA A 25 20.86 12.04 27.23
C ALA A 25 20.72 11.34 25.86
N SER A 26 21.11 11.99 24.77
CA SER A 26 21.31 11.35 23.47
C SER A 26 22.64 10.57 23.44
N GLY A 27 22.79 9.58 24.32
CA GLY A 27 23.91 8.65 24.26
C GLY A 27 24.07 8.03 22.87
N SER A 28 25.25 7.46 22.57
CA SER A 28 25.51 6.80 21.30
C SER A 28 24.43 5.76 21.02
N ARG A 29 23.60 6.02 20.00
CA ARG A 29 22.54 5.07 19.61
C ARG A 29 23.19 3.84 19.00
N PRO A 30 22.65 2.63 19.26
CA PRO A 30 23.17 1.42 18.66
C PRO A 30 23.05 1.51 17.13
N GLU A 31 24.07 1.04 16.43
CA GLU A 31 24.04 0.99 14.97
C GLU A 31 23.61 -0.40 14.52
N TYR A 32 22.60 -0.43 13.66
CA TYR A 32 22.10 -1.65 13.02
C TYR A 32 22.47 -1.61 11.54
N VAL A 33 22.74 -2.78 10.96
CA VAL A 33 23.00 -2.93 9.52
C VAL A 33 22.38 -4.22 9.00
N LEU A 34 21.83 -4.17 7.78
CA LEU A 34 21.41 -5.36 7.04
C LEU A 34 22.65 -6.02 6.43
N LYS A 35 23.08 -7.16 6.99
CA LYS A 35 24.24 -7.91 6.50
C LYS A 35 23.81 -8.97 5.52
N VAL A 36 24.57 -9.12 4.45
CA VAL A 36 24.38 -10.18 3.46
C VAL A 36 24.83 -11.51 4.05
N LEU A 37 24.00 -12.54 3.92
CA LEU A 37 24.33 -13.93 4.25
C LEU A 37 24.66 -14.71 2.97
N GLN A 38 23.85 -14.53 1.92
CA GLN A 38 24.03 -15.19 0.64
C GLN A 38 23.48 -14.33 -0.51
N GLY A 39 24.01 -14.52 -1.72
CA GLY A 39 23.50 -13.89 -2.94
C GLY A 39 24.20 -12.58 -3.28
N ASP A 40 23.57 -11.78 -4.15
CA ASP A 40 24.14 -10.51 -4.60
C ASP A 40 23.73 -9.37 -3.67
N ALA A 41 24.72 -8.75 -3.01
CA ALA A 41 24.53 -7.59 -2.14
C ALA A 41 23.84 -6.41 -2.83
N SER A 42 23.96 -6.29 -4.16
CA SER A 42 23.34 -5.21 -4.92
C SER A 42 21.80 -5.24 -4.87
N GLU A 43 21.21 -6.43 -4.70
CA GLU A 43 19.76 -6.63 -4.56
C GLU A 43 19.20 -5.99 -3.27
N ALA A 44 20.04 -5.71 -2.27
CA ALA A 44 19.66 -5.04 -1.02
C ALA A 44 19.61 -3.51 -1.11
N ALA A 45 20.23 -2.92 -2.14
CA ALA A 45 20.36 -1.47 -2.29
C ALA A 45 19.03 -0.68 -2.24
N PRO A 46 17.90 -1.17 -2.79
CA PRO A 46 16.63 -0.45 -2.70
C PRO A 46 15.88 -0.66 -1.38
N ILE A 47 16.35 -1.53 -0.48
CA ILE A 47 15.59 -1.93 0.71
C ILE A 47 15.82 -0.96 1.87
N VAL A 48 14.71 -0.52 2.46
CA VAL A 48 14.69 0.15 3.76
C VAL A 48 13.72 -0.56 4.69
N LEU A 49 14.21 -0.96 5.85
CA LEU A 49 13.43 -1.59 6.90
C LEU A 49 13.03 -0.55 7.94
N GLN A 50 11.75 -0.49 8.28
CA GLN A 50 11.29 0.27 9.44
C GLN A 50 11.33 -0.64 10.67
N ALA A 51 12.07 -0.22 11.68
CA ALA A 51 12.27 -0.98 12.89
C ALA A 51 12.04 -0.12 14.13
N HIS A 52 11.81 -0.80 15.25
CA HIS A 52 11.79 -0.17 16.56
C HIS A 52 12.78 -0.86 17.49
N ASP A 53 13.44 -0.05 18.32
CA ASP A 53 14.31 -0.49 19.41
C ASP A 53 13.85 0.16 20.71
N GLY A 54 13.22 -0.61 21.59
CA GLY A 54 12.90 -0.16 22.95
C GLY A 54 12.03 1.10 23.05
N GLY A 55 11.32 1.46 21.97
CA GLY A 55 10.49 2.67 21.85
C GLY A 55 10.95 3.69 20.80
N TYR A 56 12.15 3.53 20.24
CA TYR A 56 12.66 4.41 19.18
C TYR A 56 12.41 3.82 17.81
N ALA A 57 11.75 4.57 16.93
CA ALA A 57 11.65 4.22 15.51
C ALA A 57 12.99 4.50 14.79
N LEU A 58 13.39 3.61 13.90
CA LEU A 58 14.54 3.76 13.03
C LEU A 58 14.28 3.18 11.65
N LYS A 59 15.00 3.71 10.67
CA LYS A 59 15.14 3.16 9.33
C LYS A 59 16.48 2.43 9.24
N LEU A 60 16.51 1.30 8.56
CA LEU A 60 17.68 0.44 8.43
C LEU A 60 17.87 0.04 6.97
N SER A 61 19.12 0.07 6.50
CA SER A 61 19.54 -0.39 5.17
C SER A 61 20.87 -1.15 5.24
N ASP A 62 21.38 -1.56 4.09
CA ASP A 62 22.75 -2.06 3.91
C ASP A 62 23.83 -1.04 4.33
N LYS A 63 23.49 0.26 4.32
CA LYS A 63 24.36 1.37 4.73
C LYS A 63 24.31 1.69 6.22
N GLY A 64 23.48 0.99 6.99
CA GLY A 64 23.32 1.20 8.42
C GLY A 64 21.96 1.78 8.82
N SER A 65 21.86 2.18 10.08
CA SER A 65 20.62 2.64 10.71
C SER A 65 20.57 4.15 10.90
N GLN A 66 19.42 4.73 10.62
CA GLN A 66 19.09 6.13 10.89
C GLN A 66 17.88 6.19 11.79
N PHE A 67 18.04 6.74 12.99
CA PHE A 67 16.92 6.89 13.90
C PHE A 67 16.08 8.09 13.53
N GLY A 68 14.75 7.92 13.66
CA GLY A 68 13.81 8.99 13.41
C GLY A 68 14.07 10.21 14.30
N SER A 69 13.87 11.39 13.73
CA SER A 69 13.73 12.62 14.48
C SER A 69 12.39 12.64 15.22
N PHE A 70 12.29 13.45 16.27
CA PHE A 70 11.03 13.64 17.01
C PHE A 70 9.88 14.10 16.10
N TRP A 71 10.16 14.84 15.04
CA TRP A 71 9.14 15.32 14.10
C TRP A 71 8.60 14.21 13.21
N GLU A 72 9.43 13.27 12.79
CA GLU A 72 8.99 12.07 12.05
C GLU A 72 8.15 11.13 12.91
N TYR A 73 8.24 11.23 14.25
CA TYR A 73 7.32 10.52 15.15
C TYR A 73 5.94 11.20 15.24
N LEU A 74 5.88 12.53 15.06
CA LEU A 74 4.64 13.30 15.16
C LEU A 74 3.86 13.34 13.84
N PHE A 75 4.54 13.16 12.71
CA PHE A 75 3.94 13.15 11.38
C PHE A 75 4.22 11.80 10.74
N ASP A 76 3.15 11.08 10.41
CA ASP A 76 3.23 9.78 9.74
C ASP A 76 4.11 9.92 8.48
N ASP A 77 5.10 9.05 8.32
CA ASP A 77 6.08 9.13 7.24
C ASP A 77 5.37 8.82 5.91
N PRO A 78 5.18 9.81 5.02
CA PRO A 78 4.45 9.57 3.79
C PRO A 78 5.20 8.56 2.91
N ASP A 79 4.45 7.78 2.13
CA ASP A 79 4.98 6.84 1.14
C ASP A 79 6.17 7.46 0.37
N TYR A 80 7.25 6.71 0.19
CA TYR A 80 8.46 7.21 -0.48
C TYR A 80 8.18 7.78 -1.87
N GLU A 81 7.31 7.12 -2.64
CA GLU A 81 6.92 7.61 -3.97
C GLU A 81 6.16 8.93 -3.85
N LEU A 82 5.36 9.12 -2.80
CA LEU A 82 4.66 10.39 -2.52
C LEU A 82 5.67 11.48 -2.18
N GLN A 83 6.68 11.18 -1.36
CA GLN A 83 7.76 12.11 -1.05
C GLN A 83 8.54 12.52 -2.31
N ARG A 84 8.91 11.55 -3.15
CA ARG A 84 9.61 11.82 -4.42
C ARG A 84 8.78 12.75 -5.30
N MET A 85 7.49 12.43 -5.51
CA MET A 85 6.60 13.25 -6.32
C MET A 85 6.41 14.66 -5.72
N ILE A 86 6.32 14.79 -4.39
CA ILE A 86 6.28 16.10 -3.70
C ILE A 86 7.55 16.90 -3.97
N GLN A 87 8.72 16.26 -4.03
CA GLN A 87 9.97 16.95 -4.34
C GLN A 87 10.05 17.36 -5.82
N GLU A 88 9.71 16.47 -6.73
CA GLU A 88 9.77 16.67 -8.19
C GLU A 88 8.72 17.69 -8.68
N HIS A 89 7.51 17.65 -8.09
CA HIS A 89 6.36 18.44 -8.53
C HIS A 89 5.72 19.25 -7.38
N ARG A 90 6.55 19.85 -6.51
CA ARG A 90 6.15 20.55 -5.27
C ARG A 90 4.93 21.46 -5.39
N SER A 91 4.87 22.23 -6.47
CA SER A 91 3.80 23.21 -6.67
C SER A 91 2.45 22.57 -7.03
N PHE A 92 2.44 21.36 -7.57
CA PHE A 92 1.23 20.60 -7.88
C PHE A 92 0.83 19.71 -6.71
N MET A 93 1.80 19.04 -6.09
CA MET A 93 1.57 18.07 -5.01
C MET A 93 1.16 18.71 -3.67
N ARG A 94 1.02 20.04 -3.61
CA ARG A 94 0.58 20.73 -2.39
C ARG A 94 -0.85 20.33 -2.05
N GLY A 95 -1.03 19.65 -0.92
CA GLY A 95 -2.34 19.15 -0.46
C GLY A 95 -2.70 17.77 -1.02
N VAL A 96 -1.81 17.14 -1.79
CA VAL A 96 -1.91 15.72 -2.16
C VAL A 96 -1.40 14.88 -0.98
N THR A 97 -2.24 13.98 -0.51
CA THR A 97 -1.94 13.14 0.66
C THR A 97 -2.00 11.64 0.36
N ASP A 98 -2.46 11.25 -0.83
CA ASP A 98 -2.68 9.86 -1.22
C ASP A 98 -2.33 9.63 -2.69
N LEU A 99 -1.45 8.67 -2.95
CA LEU A 99 -1.02 8.31 -4.30
C LEU A 99 -2.08 7.57 -5.12
N ARG A 100 -3.08 6.95 -4.48
CA ARG A 100 -4.21 6.31 -5.20
C ARG A 100 -5.01 7.33 -6.00
N GLY A 101 -4.93 8.60 -5.62
CA GLY A 101 -5.52 9.71 -6.33
C GLY A 101 -4.64 10.29 -7.43
N VAL A 102 -3.43 9.78 -7.69
CA VAL A 102 -2.45 10.39 -8.61
C VAL A 102 -2.19 9.47 -9.81
N VAL A 103 -2.15 10.03 -11.02
CA VAL A 103 -1.64 9.33 -12.23
C VAL A 103 -0.76 10.25 -13.06
N TYR A 104 0.32 9.69 -13.61
CA TYR A 104 1.28 10.39 -14.46
C TYR A 104 1.54 9.62 -15.77
N ASP A 105 1.22 10.24 -16.91
CA ASP A 105 1.37 9.62 -18.24
C ASP A 105 2.65 10.01 -18.99
N GLY A 106 3.58 10.71 -18.33
CA GLY A 106 4.79 11.26 -18.95
C GLY A 106 4.65 12.66 -19.54
N ASN A 107 3.43 13.20 -19.66
CA ASN A 107 3.19 14.59 -20.10
C ASN A 107 2.25 15.36 -19.17
N LYS A 108 1.33 14.66 -18.51
CA LYS A 108 0.32 15.21 -17.62
C LYS A 108 0.36 14.50 -16.29
N LEU A 109 0.23 15.29 -15.23
CA LEU A 109 0.03 14.83 -13.89
C LEU A 109 -1.41 15.15 -13.49
N VAL A 110 -2.18 14.14 -13.10
CA VAL A 110 -3.56 14.30 -12.65
C VAL A 110 -3.69 13.82 -11.22
N TYR A 111 -4.44 14.59 -10.43
CA TYR A 111 -4.84 14.22 -9.09
C TYR A 111 -6.36 14.29 -8.95
N ALA A 112 -6.95 13.30 -8.30
CA ALA A 112 -8.34 13.33 -7.88
C ALA A 112 -8.47 12.95 -6.41
N ALA A 113 -9.39 13.60 -5.72
CA ALA A 113 -9.79 13.24 -4.36
C ALA A 113 -11.30 13.34 -4.21
N ILE A 114 -11.84 12.59 -3.25
CA ILE A 114 -13.24 12.70 -2.85
C ILE A 114 -13.31 13.68 -1.68
N LYS A 115 -14.14 14.71 -1.82
CA LYS A 115 -14.50 15.61 -0.73
C LYS A 115 -15.90 15.28 -0.24
N SER A 116 -16.05 15.17 1.07
CA SER A 116 -17.34 15.03 1.73
C SER A 116 -17.65 16.29 2.53
N GLU A 117 -18.83 16.88 2.31
CA GLU A 117 -19.35 17.94 3.17
C GLU A 117 -20.54 17.42 3.98
N ALA A 118 -20.47 17.60 5.29
CA ALA A 118 -21.61 17.35 6.17
C ALA A 118 -22.57 18.54 6.07
N VAL A 119 -23.75 18.32 5.48
CA VAL A 119 -24.78 19.36 5.41
C VAL A 119 -25.57 19.32 6.72
N GLU A 120 -25.45 20.37 7.53
CA GLU A 120 -26.21 20.49 8.78
C GLU A 120 -27.73 20.36 8.51
N ALA A 121 -28.38 19.55 9.33
CA ALA A 121 -29.81 19.23 9.39
C ALA A 121 -30.33 17.98 8.64
N GLN A 122 -29.55 17.29 7.80
CA GLN A 122 -29.92 15.95 7.32
C GLN A 122 -28.69 15.04 7.22
N VAL A 123 -28.84 13.78 7.62
CA VAL A 123 -27.85 12.69 7.53
C VAL A 123 -27.58 12.34 6.05
N LYS A 124 -27.07 13.28 5.27
CA LYS A 124 -26.75 13.15 3.85
C LYS A 124 -25.40 13.81 3.62
N ASN A 125 -24.41 12.98 3.33
CA ASN A 125 -23.12 13.45 2.86
C ASN A 125 -23.30 13.90 1.41
N GLN A 126 -22.84 15.12 1.09
CA GLN A 126 -22.63 15.52 -0.30
C GLN A 126 -21.21 15.14 -0.68
N PHE A 127 -21.05 14.48 -1.82
CA PHE A 127 -19.75 14.01 -2.28
C PHE A 127 -19.39 14.67 -3.60
N ARG A 128 -18.16 15.18 -3.66
CA ARG A 128 -17.61 15.82 -4.85
C ARG A 128 -16.27 15.19 -5.22
N PHE A 129 -16.04 15.00 -6.52
CA PHE A 129 -14.70 14.79 -7.03
C PHE A 129 -14.00 16.14 -7.16
N SER A 130 -12.86 16.29 -6.51
CA SER A 130 -11.92 17.39 -6.70
C SER A 130 -10.82 16.91 -7.64
N VAL A 131 -10.76 17.45 -8.85
CA VAL A 131 -9.80 17.04 -9.88
C VAL A 131 -8.81 18.18 -10.14
N MET A 132 -7.52 17.88 -10.13
CA MET A 132 -6.43 18.78 -10.50
C MET A 132 -5.61 18.17 -11.62
N ILE A 133 -5.21 18.99 -12.59
CA ILE A 133 -4.41 18.58 -13.75
C ILE A 133 -3.26 19.56 -13.92
N MET A 134 -2.08 19.04 -14.20
CA MET A 134 -0.93 19.83 -14.62
C MET A 134 -0.36 19.27 -15.93
N ASP A 135 -0.26 20.13 -16.93
CA ASP A 135 0.52 19.84 -18.13
C ASP A 135 1.99 20.17 -17.85
N GLU A 136 2.88 19.20 -18.01
CA GLU A 136 4.29 19.33 -17.60
C GLU A 136 5.06 20.31 -18.49
N LYS A 137 4.76 20.33 -19.80
CA LYS A 137 5.47 21.17 -20.77
C LYS A 137 5.16 22.65 -20.60
N SER A 138 3.88 22.96 -20.37
CA SER A 138 3.40 24.34 -20.24
C SER A 138 3.33 24.81 -18.78
N ASN A 139 3.46 23.89 -17.82
CA ASN A 139 3.24 24.11 -16.38
C ASN A 139 1.86 24.72 -16.06
N LYS A 140 0.89 24.56 -16.99
CA LYS A 140 -0.47 25.04 -16.80
C LYS A 140 -1.22 24.09 -15.88
N LYS A 141 -1.96 24.67 -14.95
CA LYS A 141 -2.75 23.93 -13.96
C LYS A 141 -4.21 24.29 -14.08
N ILE A 142 -5.05 23.27 -13.99
CA ILE A 142 -6.50 23.41 -13.97
C ILE A 142 -7.00 22.62 -12.76
N SER A 143 -7.97 23.16 -12.04
CA SER A 143 -8.63 22.49 -10.93
C SER A 143 -10.12 22.79 -10.98
N PHE A 144 -10.93 21.76 -10.81
CA PHE A 144 -12.38 21.89 -10.77
C PHE A 144 -12.99 20.83 -9.86
N GLU A 145 -14.27 21.02 -9.52
CA GLU A 145 -15.03 20.08 -8.71
C GLU A 145 -16.28 19.61 -9.44
N ILE A 146 -16.61 18.32 -9.28
CA ILE A 146 -17.79 17.72 -9.90
C ILE A 146 -18.62 17.02 -8.83
N LEU A 147 -19.94 17.27 -8.83
CA LEU A 147 -20.90 16.57 -8.00
C LEU A 147 -21.02 15.09 -8.40
N ILE A 148 -21.05 14.20 -7.41
CA ILE A 148 -21.26 12.78 -7.65
C ILE A 148 -22.78 12.51 -7.72
N PRO A 149 -23.29 11.87 -8.79
CA PRO A 149 -24.69 11.49 -8.88
C PRO A 149 -25.13 10.61 -7.71
N ASN A 150 -26.39 10.71 -7.32
CA ASN A 150 -26.99 9.89 -6.24
C ASN A 150 -26.25 9.95 -4.89
N GLU A 151 -25.49 11.03 -4.60
CA GLU A 151 -24.71 11.22 -3.37
C GLU A 151 -25.51 10.95 -2.07
N ALA A 152 -26.79 11.32 -2.03
CA ALA A 152 -27.68 11.09 -0.89
C ALA A 152 -27.96 9.61 -0.59
N GLY A 153 -27.66 8.73 -1.55
CA GLY A 153 -27.80 7.29 -1.42
C GLY A 153 -26.56 6.61 -0.88
N TYR A 154 -25.45 7.32 -0.67
CA TYR A 154 -24.20 6.75 -0.17
C TYR A 154 -23.87 7.24 1.24
N THR A 155 -23.29 6.35 2.02
CA THR A 155 -22.79 6.63 3.38
C THR A 155 -21.32 6.98 3.38
N ASP A 156 -20.54 6.37 2.48
CA ASP A 156 -19.10 6.54 2.35
C ASP A 156 -18.64 6.21 0.92
N LEU A 157 -17.62 6.91 0.43
CA LEU A 157 -16.99 6.64 -0.86
C LEU A 157 -15.47 6.65 -0.69
N ASN A 158 -14.81 5.63 -1.23
CA ASN A 158 -13.35 5.53 -1.22
C ASN A 158 -12.82 5.45 -2.65
N LEU A 159 -11.85 6.31 -2.98
CA LEU A 159 -11.13 6.26 -4.24
C LEU A 159 -10.05 5.19 -4.17
N HIS A 160 -10.04 4.29 -5.14
CA HIS A 160 -9.07 3.20 -5.23
C HIS A 160 -8.03 3.44 -6.30
N ASP A 161 -8.43 4.05 -7.41
CA ASP A 161 -7.55 4.24 -8.56
C ASP A 161 -8.02 5.35 -9.49
N ILE A 162 -7.08 5.91 -10.25
CA ILE A 162 -7.31 6.92 -11.29
C ILE A 162 -6.56 6.57 -12.58
N GLN A 163 -7.28 6.54 -13.70
CA GLN A 163 -6.71 6.25 -15.02
C GLN A 163 -6.98 7.37 -16.03
N ILE A 164 -5.94 7.79 -16.74
CA ILE A 164 -6.01 8.83 -17.78
C ILE A 164 -5.96 8.22 -19.19
N TYR A 165 -6.89 8.63 -20.05
CA TYR A 165 -6.88 8.30 -21.48
C TYR A 165 -7.21 9.54 -22.29
N GLY A 166 -6.19 10.15 -22.88
CA GLY A 166 -6.35 11.36 -23.68
C GLY A 166 -6.87 12.55 -22.86
N GLN A 167 -8.14 12.88 -23.06
CA GLN A 167 -8.85 13.99 -22.38
C GLN A 167 -9.90 13.50 -21.37
N SER A 168 -9.87 12.21 -21.03
CA SER A 168 -10.78 11.62 -20.04
C SER A 168 -10.02 11.03 -18.87
N VAL A 169 -10.59 11.18 -17.68
CA VAL A 169 -10.10 10.58 -16.44
C VAL A 169 -11.15 9.61 -15.93
N ASN A 170 -10.70 8.44 -15.51
CA ASN A 170 -11.53 7.37 -14.97
C ASN A 170 -11.20 7.24 -13.51
N LEU A 171 -12.21 7.36 -12.65
CA LEU A 171 -12.07 7.25 -11.21
C LEU A 171 -12.76 5.95 -10.78
N PHE A 172 -12.02 5.07 -10.11
CA PHE A 172 -12.53 3.81 -9.60
C PHE A 172 -12.75 3.93 -8.10
N THR A 173 -13.98 3.71 -7.66
CA THR A 173 -14.36 3.91 -6.26
C THR A 173 -15.11 2.70 -5.71
N SER A 174 -15.09 2.55 -4.39
CA SER A 174 -16.07 1.73 -3.67
C SER A 174 -17.05 2.64 -2.95
N ASN A 175 -18.32 2.47 -3.25
CA ASN A 175 -19.42 3.27 -2.71
C ASN A 175 -20.22 2.42 -1.73
N SER A 176 -20.27 2.85 -0.48
CA SER A 176 -21.04 2.17 0.58
C SER A 176 -22.46 2.69 0.60
N LEU A 177 -23.43 1.81 0.39
CA LEU A 177 -24.85 2.10 0.55
C LEU A 177 -25.27 1.99 2.03
N PRO A 178 -26.38 2.65 2.44
CA PRO A 178 -26.97 2.47 3.76
C PRO A 178 -27.17 1.01 4.10
N SER A 179 -26.77 0.62 5.31
CA SER A 179 -26.89 -0.78 5.75
C SER A 179 -28.36 -1.17 5.89
N TRP A 180 -28.72 -2.33 5.34
CA TRP A 180 -29.94 -3.04 5.71
C TRP A 180 -29.54 -4.19 6.64
N ASN A 181 -30.14 -4.30 7.82
CA ASN A 181 -29.81 -5.32 8.84
C ASN A 181 -28.34 -5.30 9.34
N GLY A 182 -27.67 -4.15 9.33
CA GLY A 182 -26.31 -3.99 9.85
C GLY A 182 -25.19 -4.43 8.90
N LEU A 183 -25.52 -4.97 7.72
CA LEU A 183 -24.55 -5.31 6.68
C LEU A 183 -24.48 -4.18 5.64
N ARG A 184 -23.26 -3.69 5.37
CA ARG A 184 -23.01 -2.62 4.40
C ARG A 184 -22.90 -3.20 3.00
N LYS A 185 -23.80 -2.80 2.11
CA LYS A 185 -23.67 -3.10 0.68
C LYS A 185 -22.66 -2.15 0.05
N VAL A 186 -21.73 -2.67 -0.75
CA VAL A 186 -20.68 -1.91 -1.42
C VAL A 186 -20.80 -2.12 -2.92
N GLU A 187 -20.76 -1.03 -3.69
CA GLU A 187 -20.72 -1.05 -5.14
C GLU A 187 -19.37 -0.52 -5.62
N MET A 188 -18.73 -1.21 -6.55
CA MET A 188 -17.53 -0.75 -7.24
C MET A 188 -17.95 0.03 -8.47
N HIS A 189 -17.59 1.30 -8.54
CA HIS A 189 -17.97 2.20 -9.62
C HIS A 189 -16.77 2.60 -10.48
N ARG A 190 -17.07 2.91 -11.75
CA ARG A 190 -16.25 3.71 -12.64
C ARG A 190 -16.98 5.02 -12.94
N TYR A 191 -16.32 6.13 -12.67
CA TYR A 191 -16.72 7.46 -13.09
C TYR A 191 -15.82 7.95 -14.21
N VAL A 192 -16.40 8.43 -15.32
CA VAL A 192 -15.63 8.99 -16.44
C VAL A 192 -15.84 10.49 -16.48
N VAL A 193 -14.77 11.25 -16.26
CA VAL A 193 -14.73 12.70 -16.27
C VAL A 193 -14.07 13.19 -17.55
N ASP A 194 -14.71 14.10 -18.28
CA ASP A 194 -14.11 14.82 -19.41
C ASP A 194 -13.36 16.05 -18.88
N LEU A 195 -12.05 16.10 -19.14
CA LEU A 195 -11.17 17.17 -18.66
C LEU A 195 -11.34 18.48 -19.44
N SER A 196 -11.82 18.42 -20.68
CA SER A 196 -11.99 19.62 -21.52
C SER A 196 -13.32 20.32 -21.21
N GLN A 197 -14.33 19.52 -20.86
CA GLN A 197 -15.65 20.00 -20.52
C GLN A 197 -15.83 20.24 -19.01
N GLU A 198 -14.96 19.66 -18.18
CA GLU A 198 -15.02 19.69 -16.71
C GLU A 198 -16.32 19.06 -16.17
N LYS A 199 -16.73 17.92 -16.74
CA LYS A 199 -18.02 17.27 -16.42
C LYS A 199 -17.87 15.77 -16.24
N LEU A 200 -18.75 15.21 -15.42
CA LEU A 200 -18.96 13.76 -15.38
C LEU A 200 -19.76 13.32 -16.61
N MET A 201 -19.19 12.40 -17.37
CA MET A 201 -19.79 11.84 -18.60
C MET A 201 -20.49 10.50 -18.35
N LYS A 202 -19.99 9.71 -17.41
CA LYS A 202 -20.50 8.35 -17.14
C LYS A 202 -20.32 7.99 -15.67
N ASP A 203 -21.33 7.33 -15.11
CA ASP A 203 -21.29 6.59 -13.85
C ASP A 203 -21.73 5.16 -14.16
N GLN A 204 -20.89 4.18 -13.82
CA GLN A 204 -21.12 2.77 -14.08
C GLN A 204 -20.80 1.94 -12.84
N VAL A 205 -21.77 1.18 -12.36
CA VAL A 205 -21.53 0.07 -11.43
C VAL A 205 -20.83 -1.06 -12.21
N ILE A 206 -19.64 -1.45 -11.76
CA ILE A 206 -18.84 -2.54 -12.33
C ILE A 206 -19.20 -3.86 -11.65
N LEU A 207 -19.17 -3.86 -10.31
CA LEU A 207 -19.40 -5.01 -9.44
C LEU A 207 -20.09 -4.53 -8.17
N ALA A 208 -20.85 -5.41 -7.52
CA ALA A 208 -21.50 -5.11 -6.26
C ALA A 208 -21.35 -6.28 -5.29
N SER A 209 -21.29 -5.95 -4.00
CA SER A 209 -21.45 -6.90 -2.90
C SER A 209 -22.91 -7.36 -2.86
N ASP A 210 -23.11 -8.55 -2.27
CA ASP A 210 -24.44 -9.07 -1.99
C ASP A 210 -24.46 -9.72 -0.62
N HIS A 211 -25.58 -9.61 0.08
CA HIS A 211 -25.74 -10.11 1.44
C HIS A 211 -27.09 -10.82 1.57
N GLN A 212 -27.04 -12.07 2.01
CA GLN A 212 -28.22 -12.87 2.37
C GLN A 212 -28.04 -13.38 3.81
N GLU A 213 -29.08 -13.98 4.40
CA GLU A 213 -29.08 -14.34 5.82
C GLU A 213 -27.88 -15.21 6.27
N LYS A 214 -27.35 -16.07 5.38
CA LYS A 214 -26.26 -17.02 5.69
C LYS A 214 -25.03 -16.87 4.80
N THR A 215 -25.07 -15.96 3.84
CA THR A 215 -24.01 -15.77 2.86
C THR A 215 -23.72 -14.29 2.66
N ASP A 216 -22.45 -14.00 2.44
CA ASP A 216 -21.96 -12.65 2.21
C ASP A 216 -20.98 -12.72 1.04
N ILE A 217 -21.20 -11.87 0.04
CA ILE A 217 -20.31 -11.67 -1.10
C ILE A 217 -19.68 -10.31 -0.94
N SER A 218 -18.38 -10.26 -0.62
CA SER A 218 -17.62 -9.01 -0.59
C SER A 218 -17.04 -8.72 -1.97
N VAL A 219 -16.93 -7.42 -2.31
CA VAL A 219 -16.14 -6.95 -3.45
C VAL A 219 -15.03 -6.03 -2.95
N SER A 220 -13.85 -6.17 -3.53
CA SER A 220 -12.70 -5.29 -3.27
C SER A 220 -11.94 -4.99 -4.56
N HIS A 221 -11.31 -3.82 -4.60
CA HIS A 221 -10.27 -3.54 -5.58
C HIS A 221 -8.99 -4.25 -5.16
N LEU A 222 -8.29 -4.90 -6.10
CA LEU A 222 -7.06 -5.63 -5.80
C LEU A 222 -5.90 -4.65 -5.52
N ASN A 223 -4.92 -5.06 -4.71
CA ASN A 223 -3.75 -4.22 -4.44
C ASN A 223 -2.92 -4.00 -5.71
N GLN A 224 -2.54 -2.75 -5.97
CA GLN A 224 -1.71 -2.37 -7.11
C GLN A 224 -0.25 -2.27 -6.71
N ILE A 225 0.65 -2.78 -7.56
CA ILE A 225 2.10 -2.65 -7.36
C ILE A 225 2.56 -1.20 -7.64
N ASP A 226 2.02 -0.58 -8.69
CA ASP A 226 2.25 0.81 -9.05
C ASP A 226 0.92 1.53 -9.26
N THR A 227 0.56 2.42 -8.34
CA THR A 227 -0.71 3.19 -8.38
C THR A 227 -0.65 4.38 -9.33
N THR A 228 0.54 4.92 -9.59
CA THR A 228 0.72 6.20 -10.31
C THR A 228 0.89 6.07 -11.82
N LEU A 229 1.06 4.85 -12.33
CA LEU A 229 1.23 4.60 -13.75
C LEU A 229 -0.11 4.29 -14.43
N PRO A 230 -0.33 4.81 -15.67
CA PRO A 230 -1.50 4.45 -16.45
C PRO A 230 -1.56 2.95 -16.75
N LYS A 231 -2.76 2.39 -16.68
CA LYS A 231 -3.04 0.98 -16.95
C LYS A 231 -4.42 0.82 -17.53
N GLN A 232 -4.53 -0.05 -18.53
CA GLN A 232 -5.78 -0.34 -19.23
C GLN A 232 -6.78 -1.08 -18.33
N CYS A 233 -6.27 -2.06 -17.59
CA CYS A 233 -7.06 -3.00 -16.83
C CYS A 233 -7.04 -2.69 -15.34
N VAL A 234 -8.20 -2.84 -14.70
CA VAL A 234 -8.38 -2.74 -13.24
C VAL A 234 -8.88 -4.09 -12.73
N VAL A 235 -8.30 -4.58 -11.65
CA VAL A 235 -8.60 -5.92 -11.13
C VAL A 235 -9.38 -5.83 -9.83
N PHE A 236 -10.42 -6.66 -9.74
CA PHE A 236 -11.30 -6.77 -8.58
C PHE A 236 -11.30 -8.21 -8.05
N GLU A 237 -11.50 -8.33 -6.75
CA GLU A 237 -11.71 -9.60 -6.07
C GLU A 237 -13.16 -9.66 -5.57
N LYS A 238 -13.78 -10.83 -5.72
CA LYS A 238 -14.97 -11.23 -4.96
C LYS A 238 -14.62 -12.32 -3.97
N GLY A 239 -14.97 -12.10 -2.71
CA GLY A 239 -14.88 -13.12 -1.67
C GLY A 239 -16.26 -13.67 -1.37
N HIS A 240 -16.42 -15.00 -1.39
CA HIS A 240 -17.66 -15.67 -1.03
C HIS A 240 -17.54 -16.23 0.38
N TRP A 241 -18.40 -15.79 1.27
CA TRP A 241 -18.35 -16.09 2.70
C TRP A 241 -19.65 -16.76 3.15
N THR A 242 -19.53 -17.70 4.09
CA THR A 242 -20.67 -18.19 4.88
C THR A 242 -20.63 -17.58 6.27
N ILE A 243 -21.80 -17.30 6.83
CA ILE A 243 -21.92 -16.80 8.20
C ILE A 243 -22.20 -17.99 9.12
N ASP A 244 -21.30 -18.23 10.07
CA ASP A 244 -21.49 -19.24 11.12
C ASP A 244 -22.65 -18.82 12.02
N SER A 245 -23.69 -19.66 12.09
CA SER A 245 -24.94 -19.33 12.80
C SER A 245 -24.79 -19.25 14.32
N THR A 246 -23.70 -19.78 14.89
CA THR A 246 -23.48 -19.84 16.34
C THR A 246 -22.59 -18.70 16.82
N THR A 247 -21.56 -18.37 16.04
CA THR A 247 -20.56 -17.36 16.39
C THR A 247 -20.79 -16.03 15.66
N GLY A 248 -21.54 -16.04 14.56
CA GLY A 248 -21.68 -14.89 13.65
C GLY A 248 -20.44 -14.62 12.79
N ASN A 249 -19.41 -15.48 12.88
CA ASN A 249 -18.16 -15.28 12.15
C ASN A 249 -18.34 -15.56 10.65
N ARG A 250 -17.67 -14.76 9.83
CA ARG A 250 -17.56 -14.99 8.39
C ARG A 250 -16.46 -16.01 8.10
N ILE A 251 -16.78 -17.04 7.34
CA ILE A 251 -15.84 -18.08 6.91
C ILE A 251 -15.72 -17.98 5.38
N LEU A 252 -14.51 -17.70 4.90
CA LEU A 252 -14.22 -17.65 3.47
C LEU A 252 -14.39 -19.05 2.87
N GLN A 253 -15.16 -19.14 1.79
CA GLN A 253 -15.34 -20.37 1.03
C GLN A 253 -14.41 -20.40 -0.18
N PHE A 254 -14.43 -19.34 -0.98
CA PHE A 254 -13.58 -19.18 -2.16
C PHE A 254 -13.53 -17.72 -2.61
N ARG A 255 -12.63 -17.45 -3.56
CA ARG A 255 -12.43 -16.14 -4.18
C ARG A 255 -12.67 -16.22 -5.69
N GLU A 256 -13.04 -15.11 -6.29
CA GLU A 256 -13.08 -14.93 -7.74
C GLU A 256 -12.32 -13.65 -8.10
N LEU A 257 -11.57 -13.68 -9.21
CA LEU A 257 -10.91 -12.51 -9.75
C LEU A 257 -11.60 -12.05 -11.02
N PHE A 258 -11.76 -10.73 -11.14
CA PHE A 258 -12.34 -10.09 -12.31
C PHE A 258 -11.40 -9.02 -12.84
N VAL A 259 -11.23 -9.01 -14.16
CA VAL A 259 -10.49 -7.97 -14.89
C VAL A 259 -11.49 -7.08 -15.60
N PHE A 260 -11.42 -5.78 -15.34
CA PHE A 260 -12.19 -4.77 -16.05
C PHE A 260 -11.29 -4.02 -17.04
N ASP A 261 -11.61 -4.08 -18.32
CA ASP A 261 -10.93 -3.32 -19.37
C ASP A 261 -11.60 -1.94 -19.55
N SER A 262 -10.87 -0.90 -19.19
CA SER A 262 -11.36 0.49 -19.22
C SER A 262 -11.60 1.01 -20.63
N LEU A 263 -10.95 0.45 -21.66
CA LEU A 263 -11.15 0.88 -23.05
C LEU A 263 -12.40 0.24 -23.66
N THR A 264 -12.69 -1.02 -23.31
CA THR A 264 -13.78 -1.78 -23.92
C THR A 264 -15.04 -1.88 -23.05
N ASP A 265 -15.00 -1.40 -21.81
CA ASP A 265 -16.08 -1.53 -20.81
C ASP A 265 -16.44 -2.99 -20.49
N LYS A 266 -15.53 -3.92 -20.73
CA LYS A 266 -15.75 -5.36 -20.50
C LYS A 266 -15.21 -5.78 -19.15
N LEU A 267 -16.04 -6.51 -18.42
CA LEU A 267 -15.66 -7.24 -17.20
C LEU A 267 -15.56 -8.72 -17.53
N GLU A 268 -14.42 -9.34 -17.24
CA GLU A 268 -14.18 -10.75 -17.47
C GLU A 268 -13.69 -11.43 -16.18
N GLN A 269 -14.20 -12.63 -15.90
CA GLN A 269 -13.73 -13.44 -14.78
C GLN A 269 -12.47 -14.20 -15.20
N VAL A 270 -11.48 -14.27 -14.30
CA VAL A 270 -10.30 -15.13 -14.46
C VAL A 270 -10.70 -16.57 -14.16
N THR A 271 -10.68 -17.43 -15.18
CA THR A 271 -11.10 -18.84 -15.10
C THR A 271 -10.01 -19.84 -15.47
N ALA A 272 -8.78 -19.37 -15.68
CA ALA A 272 -7.66 -20.22 -16.07
C ALA A 272 -7.19 -21.11 -14.90
N GLU A 273 -6.90 -22.38 -15.18
CA GLU A 273 -6.16 -23.22 -14.23
C GLU A 273 -4.64 -22.99 -14.36
N PRO A 274 -3.85 -23.07 -13.27
CA PRO A 274 -4.24 -23.41 -11.89
C PRO A 274 -4.67 -22.21 -11.01
N VAL A 275 -5.07 -21.06 -11.60
CA VAL A 275 -5.50 -19.88 -10.82
C VAL A 275 -6.77 -20.18 -10.03
N VAL A 276 -7.77 -20.80 -10.68
CA VAL A 276 -9.05 -21.12 -10.05
C VAL A 276 -8.86 -22.12 -8.90
N GLU A 277 -8.03 -23.15 -9.08
CA GLU A 277 -7.64 -24.05 -7.99
C GLU A 277 -7.10 -23.29 -6.77
N LEU A 278 -6.17 -22.34 -6.99
CA LEU A 278 -5.59 -21.56 -5.91
C LEU A 278 -6.64 -20.67 -5.22
N LEU A 279 -7.48 -19.96 -5.98
CA LEU A 279 -8.53 -19.09 -5.44
C LEU A 279 -9.61 -19.84 -4.64
N ASN A 280 -9.82 -21.12 -4.95
CA ASN A 280 -10.72 -22.01 -4.21
C ASN A 280 -10.05 -22.68 -3.00
N SER A 281 -8.73 -22.55 -2.85
CA SER A 281 -8.02 -23.07 -1.68
C SER A 281 -8.34 -22.25 -0.43
N LYS A 282 -8.29 -22.90 0.74
CA LYS A 282 -8.42 -22.23 2.05
C LYS A 282 -7.09 -21.64 2.54
N GLU A 283 -6.07 -21.62 1.68
CA GLU A 283 -4.75 -21.11 2.00
C GLU A 283 -4.78 -19.59 2.14
N GLU A 284 -3.93 -19.06 3.02
CA GLU A 284 -3.68 -17.62 3.07
C GLU A 284 -2.95 -17.19 1.79
N GLN A 285 -3.61 -16.34 1.02
CA GLN A 285 -3.10 -15.86 -0.26
C GLN A 285 -3.00 -14.34 -0.27
N GLY A 286 -1.86 -13.84 -0.73
CA GLY A 286 -1.67 -12.44 -1.09
C GLY A 286 -1.83 -12.27 -2.60
N MET A 287 -2.48 -11.19 -3.04
CA MET A 287 -2.69 -10.91 -4.45
C MET A 287 -2.39 -9.44 -4.75
N SER A 288 -1.74 -9.20 -5.87
CA SER A 288 -1.46 -7.85 -6.37
C SER A 288 -1.40 -7.85 -7.88
N TYR A 289 -1.43 -6.68 -8.51
CA TYR A 289 -1.34 -6.58 -9.97
C TYR A 289 -0.59 -5.33 -10.43
N ASN A 290 -0.08 -5.39 -11.66
CA ASN A 290 0.44 -4.24 -12.41
C ASN A 290 -0.36 -4.07 -13.72
N SER A 291 0.16 -3.35 -14.72
CA SER A 291 -0.54 -3.11 -15.99
C SER A 291 -0.96 -4.38 -16.72
N ASP A 292 -0.15 -5.44 -16.66
CA ASP A 292 -0.23 -6.59 -17.57
C ASP A 292 -0.39 -7.93 -16.84
N GLU A 293 -0.04 -7.99 -15.55
CA GLU A 293 0.04 -9.23 -14.78
C GLU A 293 -0.67 -9.14 -13.43
N ILE A 294 -1.32 -10.24 -13.07
CA ILE A 294 -1.78 -10.52 -11.71
C ILE A 294 -0.79 -11.48 -11.06
N PHE A 295 -0.35 -11.12 -9.86
CA PHE A 295 0.52 -11.94 -9.02
C PHE A 295 -0.30 -12.56 -7.90
N LEU A 296 -0.29 -13.88 -7.81
CA LEU A 296 -0.91 -14.63 -6.73
C LEU A 296 0.18 -15.29 -5.91
N THR A 297 0.15 -15.08 -4.60
CA THR A 297 1.10 -15.67 -3.64
C THR A 297 0.35 -16.54 -2.66
N SER A 298 0.91 -17.70 -2.31
CA SER A 298 0.43 -18.53 -1.19
C SER A 298 1.56 -18.75 -0.19
N TRP A 299 1.23 -18.55 1.09
CA TRP A 299 2.14 -18.67 2.22
C TRP A 299 1.85 -19.93 3.07
N ALA A 300 1.04 -20.85 2.56
CA ALA A 300 0.63 -22.05 3.30
C ALA A 300 1.80 -22.93 3.74
N ASP A 301 2.86 -22.99 2.94
CA ASP A 301 4.15 -23.56 3.33
C ASP A 301 5.17 -22.43 3.52
N PRO A 302 5.50 -22.04 4.77
CA PRO A 302 6.43 -20.95 5.04
C PRO A 302 7.87 -21.25 4.60
N LYS A 303 8.22 -22.53 4.32
CA LYS A 303 9.52 -22.92 3.79
C LYS A 303 9.55 -22.98 2.27
N SER A 304 8.38 -22.92 1.63
CA SER A 304 8.24 -23.04 0.18
C SER A 304 7.06 -22.20 -0.34
N PRO A 305 7.05 -20.88 -0.12
CA PRO A 305 5.97 -20.03 -0.62
C PRO A 305 5.84 -20.15 -2.14
N ARG A 306 4.60 -20.13 -2.61
CA ARG A 306 4.26 -20.22 -4.03
C ARG A 306 3.97 -18.83 -4.58
N VAL A 307 4.47 -18.53 -5.76
CA VAL A 307 4.13 -17.32 -6.53
C VAL A 307 3.75 -17.71 -7.95
N MET A 308 2.61 -17.19 -8.40
CA MET A 308 2.06 -17.42 -9.72
C MET A 308 1.86 -16.08 -10.44
N ARG A 309 2.19 -16.05 -11.72
CA ARG A 309 2.00 -14.89 -12.60
C ARG A 309 1.00 -15.22 -13.67
N TYR A 310 -0.08 -14.45 -13.71
CA TYR A 310 -1.13 -14.55 -14.71
C TYR A 310 -1.08 -13.34 -15.63
N GLN A 311 -0.84 -13.56 -16.92
CA GLN A 311 -0.87 -12.51 -17.94
C GLN A 311 -2.31 -12.17 -18.30
N ILE A 312 -2.71 -10.93 -18.06
CA ILE A 312 -4.09 -10.44 -18.21
C ILE A 312 -4.57 -10.58 -19.65
N HIS A 313 -3.78 -10.09 -20.62
CA HIS A 313 -4.17 -10.09 -22.03
C HIS A 313 -4.06 -11.47 -22.68
N GLU A 314 -3.04 -12.25 -22.31
CA GLU A 314 -2.85 -13.61 -22.84
C GLU A 314 -3.75 -14.65 -22.18
N LYS A 315 -4.39 -14.28 -21.06
CA LYS A 315 -5.29 -15.10 -20.26
C LYS A 315 -4.69 -16.43 -19.81
N LYS A 316 -3.38 -16.45 -19.52
CA LYS A 316 -2.66 -17.66 -19.16
C LYS A 316 -1.67 -17.41 -18.03
N VAL A 317 -1.37 -18.48 -17.29
CA VAL A 317 -0.27 -18.48 -16.33
C VAL A 317 1.05 -18.57 -17.09
N THR A 318 1.97 -17.64 -16.82
CA THR A 318 3.31 -17.64 -17.42
C THR A 318 4.36 -18.24 -16.51
N HIS A 319 4.21 -18.06 -15.20
CA HIS A 319 5.12 -18.59 -14.19
C HIS A 319 4.33 -19.12 -13.00
N ASP A 320 4.82 -20.21 -12.43
CA ASP A 320 4.29 -20.84 -11.22
C ASP A 320 5.47 -21.47 -10.48
N HIS A 321 5.99 -20.73 -9.51
CA HIS A 321 7.19 -21.09 -8.79
C HIS A 321 6.89 -21.35 -7.33
N ARG A 322 7.56 -22.36 -6.78
CA ARG A 322 7.74 -22.54 -5.34
C ARG A 322 9.15 -22.11 -4.98
N ILE A 323 9.27 -21.09 -4.15
CA ILE A 323 10.56 -20.53 -3.75
C ILE A 323 11.07 -21.35 -2.57
N SER A 324 12.13 -22.13 -2.78
CA SER A 324 12.72 -22.92 -1.69
C SER A 324 13.46 -22.03 -0.70
N LEU A 325 13.01 -22.04 0.55
CA LEU A 325 13.64 -21.33 1.66
C LEU A 325 14.27 -22.28 2.70
N ALA A 326 14.13 -23.59 2.51
CA ALA A 326 14.51 -24.60 3.51
C ALA A 326 16.02 -24.72 3.75
N GLU A 327 16.84 -24.36 2.76
CA GLU A 327 18.31 -24.47 2.80
C GLU A 327 18.99 -23.13 3.14
N LEU A 328 18.20 -22.10 3.45
CA LEU A 328 18.74 -20.77 3.75
C LEU A 328 19.41 -20.75 5.14
N PRO A 329 20.58 -20.11 5.26
CA PRO A 329 21.26 -19.85 6.53
C PRO A 329 20.39 -19.21 7.63
N LEU A 330 19.48 -18.31 7.26
CA LEU A 330 18.57 -17.60 8.16
C LEU A 330 17.48 -18.58 8.65
N PRO A 331 17.40 -18.86 9.96
CA PRO A 331 16.35 -19.70 10.49
C PRO A 331 14.99 -19.01 10.33
N ILE A 332 14.01 -19.70 9.72
CA ILE A 332 12.68 -19.15 9.46
C ILE A 332 11.74 -19.59 10.58
N SER A 333 11.49 -18.68 11.52
CA SER A 333 10.56 -18.90 12.64
C SER A 333 9.22 -18.23 12.42
N ALA A 334 9.18 -17.11 11.70
CA ALA A 334 7.94 -16.46 11.30
C ALA A 334 8.08 -15.73 9.96
N PHE A 335 7.00 -15.79 9.16
CA PHE A 335 6.79 -14.93 8.02
C PHE A 335 6.00 -13.70 8.47
N ASN A 336 6.47 -12.48 8.17
CA ASN A 336 5.79 -11.27 8.63
C ASN A 336 5.19 -10.45 7.50
N TYR A 337 5.90 -10.32 6.38
CA TYR A 337 5.48 -9.44 5.30
C TYR A 337 6.09 -9.88 3.97
N GLY A 338 5.33 -9.77 2.89
CA GLY A 338 5.77 -10.01 1.53
C GLY A 338 5.27 -8.94 0.57
N MET A 339 6.11 -8.50 -0.36
CA MET A 339 5.71 -7.62 -1.45
C MET A 339 6.35 -8.01 -2.77
N ILE A 340 5.73 -7.61 -3.86
CA ILE A 340 6.27 -7.75 -5.22
C ILE A 340 6.54 -6.36 -5.78
N LYS A 341 7.77 -6.14 -6.25
CA LYS A 341 8.18 -4.90 -6.92
C LYS A 341 9.39 -5.19 -7.82
N ASN A 342 9.53 -4.50 -8.95
CA ASN A 342 10.68 -4.63 -9.86
C ASN A 342 11.02 -6.10 -10.25
N ASN A 343 10.00 -6.92 -10.52
CA ASN A 343 10.15 -8.35 -10.83
C ASN A 343 10.88 -9.17 -9.74
N ARG A 344 10.78 -8.73 -8.49
CA ARG A 344 11.31 -9.38 -7.30
C ARG A 344 10.21 -9.58 -6.28
N MET A 345 10.32 -10.66 -5.52
CA MET A 345 9.52 -10.92 -4.34
C MET A 345 10.38 -10.70 -3.10
N TYR A 346 10.05 -9.67 -2.33
CA TYR A 346 10.73 -9.30 -1.09
C TYR A 346 9.96 -9.87 0.08
N MET A 347 10.67 -10.53 0.98
CA MET A 347 10.09 -11.25 2.10
C MET A 347 10.82 -10.87 3.39
N LEU A 348 10.07 -10.37 4.38
CA LEU A 348 10.57 -10.06 5.71
C LEU A 348 10.28 -11.23 6.66
N MET A 349 11.35 -11.84 7.15
CA MET A 349 11.34 -12.95 8.12
C MET A 349 11.64 -12.44 9.52
N ASN A 350 11.05 -13.07 10.53
CA ASN A 350 11.35 -12.86 11.97
C ASN A 350 11.33 -11.39 12.42
N GLY A 351 10.55 -10.53 11.76
CA GLY A 351 10.46 -9.10 12.06
C GLY A 351 9.70 -8.80 13.36
N GLN A 352 8.85 -9.70 13.85
CA GLN A 352 8.04 -9.46 15.06
C GLN A 352 8.78 -9.80 16.36
N MET A 353 8.45 -9.09 17.44
CA MET A 353 9.04 -9.26 18.79
C MET A 353 8.89 -10.68 19.39
N LEU A 354 8.06 -11.53 18.81
CA LEU A 354 7.78 -12.87 19.33
C LEU A 354 8.83 -13.91 18.89
N THR A 355 9.68 -13.58 17.91
CA THR A 355 10.76 -14.48 17.46
C THR A 355 12.06 -14.18 18.21
N LYS A 356 12.76 -15.23 18.64
CA LYS A 356 14.12 -15.10 19.20
C LYS A 356 15.19 -14.93 18.11
N ASP A 357 14.84 -15.30 16.88
CA ASP A 357 15.70 -15.19 15.73
C ASP A 357 15.77 -13.76 15.22
N ALA A 358 16.93 -13.38 14.69
CA ALA A 358 17.12 -12.05 14.14
C ALA A 358 16.22 -11.84 12.92
N PRO A 359 15.63 -10.64 12.75
CA PRO A 359 14.93 -10.26 11.53
C PRO A 359 15.84 -10.38 10.32
N GLY A 360 15.27 -10.79 9.18
CA GLY A 360 16.02 -10.90 7.93
C GLY A 360 15.15 -10.71 6.71
N VAL A 361 15.80 -10.52 5.57
CA VAL A 361 15.16 -10.27 4.28
C VAL A 361 15.62 -11.32 3.30
N VAL A 362 14.67 -11.93 2.61
CA VAL A 362 14.92 -12.81 1.47
C VAL A 362 14.31 -12.18 0.23
N ILE A 363 15.06 -12.24 -0.88
CA ILE A 363 14.60 -11.74 -2.19
C ILE A 363 14.67 -12.87 -3.19
N ALA A 364 13.57 -13.11 -3.88
CA ALA A 364 13.50 -14.06 -4.98
C ALA A 364 13.26 -13.35 -6.32
N ASP A 365 13.92 -13.86 -7.35
CA ASP A 365 13.67 -13.49 -8.73
C ASP A 365 12.42 -14.21 -9.25
N LEU A 366 11.48 -13.44 -9.80
CA LEU A 366 10.16 -13.95 -10.20
C LEU A 366 10.15 -14.67 -11.56
N ASP A 367 11.19 -14.51 -12.37
CA ASP A 367 11.32 -15.23 -13.66
C ASP A 367 11.87 -16.65 -13.45
N SER A 368 12.81 -16.80 -12.50
CA SER A 368 13.47 -18.08 -12.23
C SER A 368 12.95 -18.81 -10.99
N GLY A 369 12.24 -18.10 -10.10
CA GLY A 369 11.79 -18.63 -8.80
C GLY A 369 12.93 -18.87 -7.79
N ARG A 370 14.14 -18.37 -8.06
CA ARG A 370 15.33 -18.58 -7.22
C ARG A 370 15.52 -17.43 -6.25
N VAL A 371 15.99 -17.76 -5.04
CA VAL A 371 16.50 -16.77 -4.09
C VAL A 371 17.78 -16.16 -4.67
N VAL A 372 17.79 -14.83 -4.82
CA VAL A 372 18.94 -14.06 -5.33
C VAL A 372 19.67 -13.30 -4.23
N TYR A 373 19.03 -13.13 -3.07
CA TYR A 373 19.59 -12.47 -1.91
C TYR A 373 18.98 -12.96 -0.62
N GLU A 374 19.82 -13.05 0.40
CA GLU A 374 19.46 -13.27 1.78
C GLU A 374 20.30 -12.35 2.66
N GLY A 375 19.65 -11.66 3.60
CA GLY A 375 20.33 -10.85 4.60
C GLY A 375 19.68 -10.93 5.97
N VAL A 376 20.47 -10.61 6.99
CA VAL A 376 20.07 -10.59 8.39
C VAL A 376 20.37 -9.23 8.99
N VAL A 377 19.44 -8.75 9.82
CA VAL A 377 19.65 -7.54 10.60
C VAL A 377 20.61 -7.87 11.75
N SER A 378 21.65 -7.04 11.91
CA SER A 378 22.64 -7.22 12.97
C SER A 378 22.96 -5.88 13.64
N ARG A 379 23.25 -5.91 14.94
CA ARG A 379 23.80 -4.76 15.67
C ARG A 379 25.33 -4.79 15.58
N THR A 380 25.97 -3.64 15.39
CA THR A 380 27.43 -3.56 15.15
C THR A 380 28.26 -4.02 16.35
N ASP A 381 27.73 -3.89 17.57
CA ASP A 381 28.35 -4.38 18.81
C ASP A 381 27.97 -5.83 19.17
N GLY A 382 27.16 -6.50 18.33
CA GLY A 382 26.91 -7.94 18.37
C GLY A 382 25.74 -8.43 19.24
N VAL A 383 25.03 -7.56 19.97
CA VAL A 383 23.92 -7.99 20.85
C VAL A 383 22.60 -7.38 20.40
N MET A 384 21.66 -8.18 19.90
CA MET A 384 20.31 -7.66 19.63
C MET A 384 19.54 -7.41 20.93
N PRO A 385 18.84 -6.28 21.07
CA PRO A 385 17.97 -6.06 22.21
C PRO A 385 16.70 -6.91 22.13
N ASP A 386 16.20 -7.36 23.29
CA ASP A 386 14.98 -8.16 23.42
C ASP A 386 13.72 -7.47 22.85
N ARG A 387 13.78 -6.16 22.63
CA ARG A 387 12.68 -5.34 22.10
C ARG A 387 12.95 -4.78 20.72
N PHE A 388 13.84 -5.39 19.95
CA PHE A 388 14.04 -5.06 18.54
C PHE A 388 12.97 -5.73 17.70
N ASN A 389 12.33 -4.98 16.80
CA ASN A 389 11.43 -5.54 15.81
C ASN A 389 11.45 -4.73 14.52
N VAL A 390 11.30 -5.41 13.39
CA VAL A 390 11.11 -4.80 12.07
C VAL A 390 9.63 -4.89 11.75
N SER A 391 8.96 -3.74 11.67
CA SER A 391 7.52 -3.65 11.44
C SER A 391 7.17 -3.63 9.96
N GLN A 392 8.03 -3.07 9.11
CA GLN A 392 7.78 -2.92 7.68
C GLN A 392 9.06 -3.05 6.85
N LEU A 393 8.87 -3.49 5.61
CA LEU A 393 9.87 -3.50 4.55
C LEU A 393 9.40 -2.53 3.47
N MET A 394 10.29 -1.67 2.98
CA MET A 394 10.04 -0.74 1.87
C MET A 394 11.09 -0.98 0.78
N VAL A 395 10.69 -0.79 -0.48
CA VAL A 395 11.57 -0.96 -1.65
C VAL A 395 11.50 0.31 -2.50
N HIS A 396 12.63 0.99 -2.61
CA HIS A 396 12.83 2.16 -3.47
C HIS A 396 13.04 1.76 -4.94
N ARG A 397 12.79 2.71 -5.85
CA ARG A 397 13.07 2.53 -7.29
C ARG A 397 14.54 2.75 -7.61
#